data_AF-A0AAE7TE89-F1
#
_entry.id   AF-A0AAE7TE89-F1
#
_cell.length_a   1.000
_cell.length_b   1.000
_cell.length_c   1.000
_cell.angle_alpha   90.00
_cell.angle_beta   90.00
_cell.angle_gamma   90.00
#
_symmetry.space_group_name_H-M   'P 1'
#
loop_
_entity.id
_entity.type
_entity.pdbx_description
1 polymer ?
#
loop_
_entity_poly.entity_id
_entity_poly.type
_entity_poly.pdbx_seq_one_letter_code
_entity_poly.pdbx_strand_id
1 'polypeptide(L)'
;MTRRLLGAARLFASNYQIVVCDDPLSSLGSEDDWNWDAAKSKRGFAGVPAFRMIGTEADLNDHWIELISSDQPPSPDEWQRITCVHFHSGSGRIHVMSVIDNNAAITADVERGDYAIYVAGQNLGIDQLNLGEKTKLSDAEIAERKDIEWYRLFLVRGKPEFEGHVVDR
;
A
#
# COMPACT_ATOMS: atom_id res chain seq x y z
N MET A 1 3.83 -16.20 15.11
CA MET A 1 3.67 -15.23 14.03
C MET A 1 5.02 -14.61 13.75
N THR A 2 5.58 -14.87 12.57
CA THR A 2 6.89 -14.38 12.18
C THR A 2 6.69 -13.20 11.25
N ARG A 3 7.05 -12.00 11.72
CA ARG A 3 6.99 -10.75 10.94
C ARG A 3 8.41 -10.25 10.70
N ARG A 4 8.73 -9.87 9.46
CA ARG A 4 10.01 -9.28 9.09
C ARG A 4 9.77 -8.00 8.29
N LEU A 5 10.31 -6.89 8.74
CA LEU A 5 10.34 -5.65 7.97
C LEU A 5 11.24 -5.85 6.74
N LEU A 6 10.68 -5.61 5.55
CA LEU A 6 11.40 -5.64 4.28
C LEU A 6 11.87 -4.25 3.86
N GLY A 7 11.12 -3.21 4.23
CA GLY A 7 11.50 -1.82 4.03
C GLY A 7 10.46 -0.88 4.61
N ALA A 8 10.86 0.37 4.82
CA ALA A 8 9.97 1.45 5.27
C ALA A 8 10.45 2.77 4.65
N ALA A 9 9.49 3.58 4.20
CA ALA A 9 9.79 4.86 3.56
C ALA A 9 8.58 5.79 3.61
N ARG A 10 8.86 7.09 3.45
CA ARG A 10 7.83 8.05 3.04
C ARG A 10 7.48 7.79 1.57
N LEU A 11 6.20 7.79 1.27
CA LEU A 11 5.67 7.65 -0.09
C LEU A 11 4.69 8.78 -0.35
N PHE A 12 4.86 9.46 -1.49
CA PHE A 12 3.90 10.43 -1.98
C PHE A 12 2.86 9.74 -2.89
N ALA A 13 1.66 9.48 -2.40
CA ALA A 13 0.58 8.77 -3.08
C ALA A 13 -0.12 9.67 -4.12
N SER A 14 0.54 9.98 -5.23
CA SER A 14 -0.02 10.85 -6.26
C SER A 14 -1.37 10.33 -6.79
N ASN A 15 -2.39 11.17 -6.73
CA ASN A 15 -3.79 10.81 -7.02
C ASN A 15 -4.37 9.80 -6.04
N TYR A 16 -4.07 9.95 -4.75
CA TYR A 16 -4.63 9.15 -3.66
C TYR A 16 -4.42 7.65 -3.84
N GLN A 17 -3.22 7.25 -4.29
CA GLN A 17 -2.93 5.83 -4.52
C GLN A 17 -1.48 5.43 -4.26
N ILE A 18 -1.33 4.28 -3.61
CA ILE A 18 -0.08 3.54 -3.45
C ILE A 18 -0.03 2.48 -4.54
N VAL A 19 1.10 2.37 -5.25
CA VAL A 19 1.33 1.31 -6.22
C VAL A 19 2.17 0.20 -5.61
N VAL A 20 1.75 -1.05 -5.81
CA VAL A 20 2.55 -2.24 -5.57
C VAL A 20 2.73 -3.01 -6.88
N CYS A 21 3.97 -3.22 -7.33
CA CYS A 21 4.24 -3.85 -8.62
C CYS A 21 5.46 -4.79 -8.63
N ASP A 22 5.51 -5.66 -9.63
CA ASP A 22 6.66 -6.56 -9.92
C ASP A 22 7.73 -5.87 -10.78
N ASP A 23 7.33 -4.96 -11.67
CA ASP A 23 8.22 -4.16 -12.52
C ASP A 23 7.84 -2.66 -12.44
N PRO A 24 8.72 -1.81 -11.88
CA PRO A 24 8.45 -0.37 -11.74
C PRO A 24 8.52 0.39 -13.07
N LEU A 25 9.07 -0.22 -14.13
CA LEU A 25 9.15 0.38 -15.47
C LEU A 25 8.01 -0.08 -16.39
N SER A 26 7.14 -0.97 -15.90
CA SER A 26 5.98 -1.38 -16.67
C SER A 26 5.08 -0.19 -16.96
N SER A 27 4.76 0.02 -18.23
CA SER A 27 3.74 1.00 -18.61
C SER A 27 2.39 0.60 -18.05
N LEU A 28 1.62 1.57 -17.55
CA LEU A 28 0.21 1.38 -17.23
C LEU A 28 -0.51 0.84 -18.49
N GLY A 29 -1.27 -0.23 -18.32
CA GLY A 29 -2.11 -0.75 -19.39
C GLY A 29 -3.25 0.22 -19.72
N SER A 30 -3.79 0.14 -20.93
CA SER A 30 -4.99 0.86 -21.35
C SER A 30 -6.29 0.08 -21.08
N GLU A 31 -6.20 -1.03 -20.36
CA GLU A 31 -7.32 -1.93 -20.08
C GLU A 31 -8.16 -1.42 -18.91
N ASP A 32 -9.44 -1.80 -18.88
CA ASP A 32 -10.43 -1.34 -17.89
C ASP A 32 -10.00 -1.62 -16.44
N ASP A 33 -9.18 -2.64 -16.19
CA ASP A 33 -8.72 -3.00 -14.85
C ASP A 33 -7.86 -1.90 -14.20
N TRP A 34 -7.21 -1.06 -14.99
CA TRP A 34 -6.31 0.01 -14.52
C TRP A 34 -7.06 1.30 -14.17
N ASN A 35 -8.25 1.51 -14.72
CA ASN A 35 -9.03 2.72 -14.50
C ASN A 35 -9.93 2.58 -13.28
N TRP A 36 -9.89 3.55 -12.37
CA TRP A 36 -10.80 3.63 -11.23
C TRP A 36 -12.24 3.82 -11.69
N ASP A 37 -13.14 2.97 -11.18
CA ASP A 37 -14.58 3.09 -11.32
C ASP A 37 -15.24 2.93 -9.94
N ALA A 38 -16.56 3.09 -9.87
CA ALA A 38 -17.29 3.01 -8.61
C ALA A 38 -17.12 1.66 -7.88
N ALA A 39 -16.99 0.55 -8.60
CA ALA A 39 -16.79 -0.77 -8.01
C ALA A 39 -15.35 -0.91 -7.47
N LYS A 40 -14.35 -0.41 -8.21
CA LYS A 40 -12.93 -0.41 -7.80
C LYS A 40 -12.69 0.51 -6.60
N SER A 41 -13.30 1.68 -6.59
CA SER A 41 -13.30 2.58 -5.42
C SER A 41 -13.93 1.91 -4.21
N LYS A 42 -15.08 1.24 -4.37
CA LYS A 42 -15.77 0.54 -3.26
C LYS A 42 -14.95 -0.62 -2.67
N ARG A 43 -14.13 -1.31 -3.47
CA ARG A 43 -13.25 -2.38 -2.96
C ARG A 43 -11.88 -1.88 -2.51
N GLY A 44 -11.55 -0.61 -2.76
CA GLY A 44 -10.32 0.05 -2.34
C GLY A 44 -9.09 -0.17 -3.22
N PHE A 45 -9.22 -0.78 -4.40
CA PHE A 45 -8.07 -1.00 -5.28
C PHE A 45 -8.42 -1.20 -6.77
N ALA A 46 -7.43 -0.95 -7.63
CA ALA A 46 -7.45 -1.16 -9.08
C ALA A 46 -6.16 -1.87 -9.56
N GLY A 47 -6.11 -2.17 -10.86
CA GLY A 47 -4.98 -2.82 -11.51
C GLY A 47 -5.09 -4.35 -11.57
N VAL A 48 -3.99 -5.00 -11.96
CA VAL A 48 -3.85 -6.44 -12.21
C VAL A 48 -2.91 -7.08 -11.17
N PRO A 49 -2.83 -8.41 -11.02
CA PRO A 49 -1.99 -9.02 -9.97
C PRO A 49 -0.52 -8.60 -9.97
N ALA A 50 0.08 -8.29 -11.12
CA ALA A 50 1.47 -7.82 -11.18
C ALA A 50 1.62 -6.31 -10.88
N PHE A 51 0.51 -5.57 -10.78
CA PHE A 51 0.46 -4.12 -10.59
C PHE A 51 -0.85 -3.70 -9.93
N ARG A 52 -0.81 -3.42 -8.63
CA ARG A 52 -1.97 -3.00 -7.84
C ARG A 52 -1.86 -1.54 -7.46
N MET A 53 -2.95 -0.80 -7.65
CA MET A 53 -3.15 0.55 -7.15
C MET A 53 -4.12 0.48 -5.98
N ILE A 54 -3.70 0.94 -4.80
CA ILE A 54 -4.50 0.90 -3.57
C ILE A 54 -4.81 2.33 -3.14
N GLY A 55 -6.08 2.61 -2.86
CA GLY A 55 -6.54 3.96 -2.52
C GLY A 55 -6.05 4.44 -1.16
N THR A 56 -5.77 5.73 -1.06
CA THR A 56 -5.49 6.47 0.19
C THR A 56 -6.54 7.56 0.43
N GLU A 57 -6.54 8.20 1.60
CA GLU A 57 -7.61 9.15 1.97
C GLU A 57 -7.10 10.56 2.31
N ALA A 58 -5.84 10.71 2.75
CA ALA A 58 -5.33 12.02 3.19
C ALA A 58 -4.97 12.97 2.03
N ASP A 59 -5.25 14.27 2.20
CA ASP A 59 -5.16 15.29 1.14
C ASP A 59 -3.72 15.65 0.75
N LEU A 60 -2.78 15.60 1.70
CA LEU A 60 -1.38 15.88 1.41
C LEU A 60 -0.64 14.73 0.73
N ASN A 61 -1.25 13.54 0.61
CA ASN A 61 -0.71 12.36 -0.06
C ASN A 61 0.66 11.85 0.45
N ASP A 62 1.25 12.47 1.46
CA ASP A 62 2.50 12.01 2.08
C ASP A 62 2.18 11.02 3.19
N HIS A 63 2.57 9.76 2.99
CA HIS A 63 2.31 8.67 3.94
C HIS A 63 3.59 7.98 4.35
N TRP A 64 3.65 7.55 5.62
CA TRP A 64 4.65 6.57 6.03
C TRP A 64 4.14 5.17 5.71
N ILE A 65 4.96 4.41 4.96
CA ILE A 65 4.62 3.06 4.50
C ILE A 65 5.67 2.07 5.00
N GLU A 66 5.21 0.95 5.53
CA GLU A 66 6.05 -0.19 5.93
C GLU A 66 5.65 -1.43 5.15
N LEU A 67 6.63 -2.12 4.54
CA LEU A 67 6.43 -3.41 3.88
C LEU A 67 6.95 -4.54 4.77
N ILE A 68 6.08 -5.51 5.07
CA ILE A 68 6.34 -6.56 6.07
C ILE A 68 6.08 -7.92 5.43
N SER A 69 7.07 -8.82 5.46
CA SER A 69 6.83 -10.25 5.22
C SER A 69 6.20 -10.88 6.45
N SER A 70 5.14 -11.67 6.27
CA SER A 70 4.39 -12.30 7.35
C SER A 70 3.93 -13.71 6.97
N ASP A 71 3.86 -14.60 7.96
CA ASP A 71 3.28 -15.94 7.82
C ASP A 71 1.74 -15.94 7.92
N GLN A 72 1.14 -14.83 8.37
CA GLN A 72 -0.29 -14.71 8.66
C GLN A 72 -0.80 -13.28 8.36
N PRO A 73 -2.11 -13.09 8.09
CA PRO A 73 -2.71 -11.77 7.96
C PRO A 73 -2.60 -10.93 9.25
N PRO A 74 -2.69 -9.59 9.15
CA PRO A 74 -2.78 -8.72 10.33
C PRO A 74 -4.06 -8.99 11.14
N SER A 75 -4.03 -8.65 12.43
CA SER A 75 -5.21 -8.75 13.29
C SER A 75 -6.26 -7.69 12.88
N PRO A 76 -7.52 -8.06 12.60
CA PRO A 76 -8.57 -7.11 12.22
C PRO A 76 -8.83 -6.00 13.24
N ASP A 77 -8.51 -6.22 14.51
CA ASP A 77 -8.82 -5.27 15.59
C ASP A 77 -7.79 -4.15 15.74
N GLU A 78 -6.62 -4.30 15.12
CA GLU A 78 -5.52 -3.33 15.22
C GLU A 78 -5.63 -2.18 14.22
N TRP A 79 -6.54 -2.26 13.25
CA TRP A 79 -6.55 -1.39 12.07
C TRP A 79 -7.94 -0.81 11.78
N GLN A 80 -7.96 0.42 11.29
CA GLN A 80 -9.19 1.06 10.79
C GLN A 80 -9.65 0.44 9.46
N ARG A 81 -8.71 0.19 8.55
CA ARG A 81 -9.00 -0.46 7.27
C ARG A 81 -7.95 -1.50 6.93
N ILE A 82 -8.39 -2.61 6.36
CA ILE A 82 -7.53 -3.63 5.77
C ILE A 82 -8.07 -3.96 4.38
N THR A 83 -7.32 -3.61 3.34
CA THR A 83 -7.62 -3.99 1.95
C THR A 83 -6.74 -5.18 1.56
N CYS A 84 -7.36 -6.32 1.24
CA CYS A 84 -6.66 -7.49 0.74
C CYS A 84 -6.61 -7.47 -0.78
N VAL A 85 -5.42 -7.65 -1.36
CA VAL A 85 -5.23 -7.74 -2.82
C VAL A 85 -4.36 -8.94 -3.17
N HIS A 86 -4.66 -9.59 -4.30
CA HIS A 86 -3.77 -10.59 -4.89
C HIS A 86 -2.62 -9.88 -5.60
N PHE A 87 -1.38 -10.26 -5.29
CA PHE A 87 -0.18 -9.84 -5.98
C PHE A 87 0.58 -11.04 -6.54
N HIS A 88 1.18 -10.90 -7.72
CA HIS A 88 2.04 -11.90 -8.33
C HIS A 88 3.42 -11.30 -8.62
N SER A 89 4.47 -11.90 -8.03
CA SER A 89 5.86 -11.58 -8.35
C SER A 89 6.44 -12.61 -9.32
N GLY A 90 6.63 -12.22 -10.57
CA GLY A 90 7.32 -13.02 -11.58
C GLY A 90 8.84 -12.87 -11.49
N SER A 91 9.31 -11.68 -11.13
CA SER A 91 10.74 -11.36 -11.06
C SER A 91 11.42 -11.94 -9.81
N GLY A 92 10.68 -12.08 -8.70
CA GLY A 92 11.23 -12.31 -7.36
C GLY A 92 11.48 -11.00 -6.61
N ARG A 93 10.77 -9.94 -6.98
CA ARG A 93 10.80 -8.64 -6.34
C ARG A 93 9.40 -8.07 -6.16
N ILE A 94 9.33 -7.15 -5.23
CA ILE A 94 8.16 -6.32 -4.99
C ILE A 94 8.62 -4.88 -4.81
N HIS A 95 7.88 -3.97 -5.43
CA HIS A 95 8.12 -2.55 -5.41
C HIS A 95 6.91 -1.83 -4.84
N VAL A 96 7.13 -0.85 -3.97
CA VAL A 96 6.09 0.05 -3.45
C VAL A 96 6.46 1.48 -3.82
N MET A 97 5.57 2.15 -4.55
CA MET A 97 5.91 3.41 -5.23
C MET A 97 4.70 4.33 -5.44
N SER A 98 4.99 5.58 -5.82
CA SER A 98 3.98 6.45 -6.42
C SER A 98 3.74 6.07 -7.87
N VAL A 99 2.54 6.32 -8.38
CA VAL A 99 2.21 6.09 -9.79
C VAL A 99 3.01 6.98 -10.76
N ILE A 100 3.54 8.10 -10.28
CA ILE A 100 4.28 9.08 -11.09
C ILE A 100 5.80 8.93 -10.99
N ASP A 101 6.30 8.11 -10.06
CA ASP A 101 7.72 7.99 -9.80
C ASP A 101 8.34 6.93 -10.72
N ASN A 102 9.60 7.14 -11.14
CA ASN A 102 10.36 6.13 -11.88
C ASN A 102 11.19 5.22 -10.97
N ASN A 103 11.26 5.56 -9.67
CA ASN A 103 12.00 4.79 -8.67
C ASN A 103 11.05 4.46 -7.52
N ALA A 104 11.03 3.19 -7.12
CA ALA A 104 10.21 2.78 -6.00
C ALA A 104 10.77 3.27 -4.67
N ALA A 105 9.89 3.73 -3.78
CA ALA A 105 10.24 4.13 -2.42
C ALA A 105 10.73 2.92 -1.60
N ILE A 106 10.14 1.75 -1.85
CA ILE A 106 10.57 0.48 -1.27
C ILE A 106 10.78 -0.52 -2.41
N THR A 107 11.93 -1.21 -2.40
CA THR A 107 12.18 -2.39 -3.23
C THR A 107 12.70 -3.50 -2.33
N ALA A 108 12.12 -4.70 -2.44
CA ALA A 108 12.55 -5.85 -1.67
C ALA A 108 12.60 -7.12 -2.53
N ASP A 109 13.60 -7.96 -2.27
CA ASP A 109 13.66 -9.31 -2.83
C ASP A 109 12.67 -10.22 -2.07
N VAL A 110 11.87 -10.95 -2.83
CA VAL A 110 10.87 -11.91 -2.34
C VAL A 110 10.93 -13.19 -3.16
N GLU A 111 10.34 -14.28 -2.67
CA GLU A 111 10.22 -15.46 -3.51
C GLU A 111 9.26 -15.20 -4.67
N ARG A 112 9.47 -15.88 -5.80
CA ARG A 112 8.54 -15.81 -6.92
C ARG A 112 7.22 -16.48 -6.56
N GLY A 113 6.14 -15.96 -7.14
CA GLY A 113 4.80 -16.54 -7.04
C GLY A 113 3.77 -15.58 -6.49
N ASP A 114 2.67 -16.16 -6.00
CA ASP A 114 1.50 -15.43 -5.54
C ASP A 114 1.58 -15.04 -4.07
N TYR A 115 1.03 -13.88 -3.77
CA TYR A 115 0.90 -13.32 -2.44
C TYR A 115 -0.47 -12.69 -2.23
N ALA A 116 -0.94 -12.76 -0.99
CA ALA A 116 -1.98 -11.90 -0.45
C ALA A 116 -1.30 -10.73 0.23
N ILE A 117 -1.57 -9.51 -0.25
CA ILE A 117 -1.12 -8.29 0.40
C ILE A 117 -2.30 -7.73 1.19
N TYR A 118 -2.12 -7.61 2.50
CA TYR A 118 -3.06 -6.93 3.37
C TYR A 118 -2.54 -5.52 3.63
N VAL A 119 -3.11 -4.55 2.94
CA VAL A 119 -2.81 -3.13 3.12
C VAL A 119 -3.62 -2.61 4.30
N ALA A 120 -2.97 -2.49 5.44
CA ALA A 120 -3.59 -2.09 6.69
C ALA A 120 -3.30 -0.61 6.96
N GLY A 121 -4.36 0.21 7.01
CA GLY A 121 -4.29 1.65 7.18
C GLY A 121 -4.84 2.11 8.53
N GLN A 122 -4.31 3.22 9.02
CA GLN A 122 -4.68 3.83 10.29
C GLN A 122 -4.68 5.36 10.17
N ASN A 123 -5.56 6.02 10.92
CA ASN A 123 -5.84 7.46 10.90
C ASN A 123 -6.22 7.98 9.51
N LEU A 124 -7.08 7.24 8.82
CA LEU A 124 -7.48 7.57 7.45
C LEU A 124 -8.07 8.99 7.37
N GLY A 125 -7.65 9.75 6.37
CA GLY A 125 -8.02 11.12 6.09
C GLY A 125 -7.32 12.17 6.96
N ILE A 126 -6.41 11.79 7.86
CA ILE A 126 -5.72 12.72 8.76
C ILE A 126 -4.30 12.99 8.24
N ASP A 127 -3.99 14.24 7.92
CA ASP A 127 -2.63 14.69 7.63
C ASP A 127 -2.18 15.86 8.52
N GLN A 128 -0.94 16.31 8.30
CA GLN A 128 -0.32 17.42 9.03
C GLN A 128 -1.15 18.73 8.98
N LEU A 129 -1.92 19.01 7.92
CA LEU A 129 -2.79 20.19 7.86
C LEU A 129 -3.97 20.04 8.81
N ASN A 130 -4.57 18.85 8.89
CA ASN A 130 -5.64 18.58 9.84
C ASN A 130 -5.17 18.80 11.30
N LEU A 131 -3.87 18.61 11.56
CA LEU A 131 -3.25 18.79 12.88
C LEU A 131 -2.72 20.21 13.12
N GLY A 132 -2.89 21.13 12.15
CA GLY A 132 -2.50 22.54 12.27
C GLY A 132 -1.01 22.81 12.10
N GLU A 133 -0.25 21.83 11.59
CA GLU A 133 1.18 21.96 11.37
C GLU A 133 1.48 22.74 10.09
N LYS A 134 2.39 23.71 10.20
CA LYS A 134 2.75 24.62 9.09
C LYS A 134 4.07 24.27 8.43
N THR A 135 4.88 23.43 9.08
CA THR A 135 6.21 23.04 8.62
C THR A 135 6.19 21.64 8.06
N LYS A 136 6.89 21.42 6.95
CA LYS A 136 7.04 20.09 6.36
C LYS A 136 7.85 19.20 7.30
N LEU A 137 7.28 18.06 7.68
CA LEU A 137 7.96 17.03 8.46
C LEU A 137 9.08 16.37 7.64
N SER A 138 10.18 16.05 8.32
CA SER A 138 11.23 15.15 7.83
C SER A 138 10.76 13.69 7.85
N ASP A 139 11.53 12.81 7.21
CA ASP A 139 11.20 11.38 7.16
C ASP A 139 11.32 10.69 8.53
N ALA A 140 12.22 11.15 9.40
CA ALA A 140 12.31 10.64 10.75
C ALA A 140 11.08 11.05 11.58
N GLU A 141 10.65 12.31 11.44
CA GLU A 141 9.46 12.80 12.13
C GLU A 141 8.22 12.07 11.64
N ILE A 142 7.98 11.99 10.32
CA ILE A 142 6.78 11.34 9.77
C ILE A 142 6.69 9.85 10.16
N ALA A 143 7.83 9.15 10.28
CA ALA A 143 7.88 7.75 10.69
C ALA A 143 7.38 7.53 12.14
N GLU A 144 7.65 8.49 13.02
CA GLU A 144 7.25 8.47 14.43
C GLU A 144 5.79 8.91 14.64
N ARG A 145 5.20 9.60 13.66
CA ARG A 145 3.79 10.03 13.72
C ARG A 145 2.84 8.85 13.58
N LYS A 146 2.10 8.58 14.66
CA LYS A 146 1.02 7.57 14.72
C LYS A 146 -0.37 8.20 14.83
N ASP A 147 -0.46 9.50 14.55
CA ASP A 147 -1.64 10.36 14.61
C ASP A 147 -2.03 10.96 13.24
N ILE A 148 -1.19 10.78 12.21
CA ILE A 148 -1.51 11.02 10.79
C ILE A 148 -1.75 9.70 10.06
N GLU A 149 -2.25 9.72 8.84
CA GLU A 149 -2.50 8.54 8.00
C GLU A 149 -1.21 7.79 7.69
N TRP A 150 -1.17 6.49 7.99
CA TRP A 150 -0.03 5.61 7.71
C TRP A 150 -0.47 4.19 7.40
N TYR A 151 0.42 3.42 6.76
CA TYR A 151 0.11 2.07 6.29
C TYR A 151 1.19 1.03 6.61
N ARG A 152 0.73 -0.20 6.86
CA ARG A 152 1.53 -1.42 6.80
C ARG A 152 1.00 -2.36 5.74
N LEU A 153 1.88 -2.81 4.85
CA LEU A 153 1.58 -3.79 3.83
C LEU A 153 2.12 -5.14 4.31
N PHE A 154 1.23 -6.03 4.72
CA PHE A 154 1.59 -7.39 5.12
C PHE A 154 1.55 -8.32 3.92
N LEU A 155 2.73 -8.80 3.52
CA LEU A 155 2.94 -9.73 2.44
C LEU A 155 2.87 -11.16 2.98
N VAL A 156 1.79 -11.88 2.65
CA VAL A 156 1.53 -13.26 3.05
C VAL A 156 1.58 -14.15 1.81
N ARG A 157 2.32 -15.25 1.86
CA ARG A 157 2.49 -16.15 0.72
C ARG A 157 1.18 -16.87 0.36
N GLY A 158 0.90 -17.01 -0.93
CA GLY A 158 -0.28 -17.68 -1.47
C GLY A 158 -1.31 -16.71 -2.03
N LYS A 159 -2.30 -17.22 -2.77
CA LYS A 159 -3.42 -16.41 -3.24
C LYS A 159 -4.40 -16.13 -2.10
N PRO A 160 -4.97 -14.90 -2.01
CA PRO A 160 -6.03 -14.66 -1.06
C PRO A 160 -7.31 -15.42 -1.44
N GLU A 161 -8.09 -15.83 -0.44
CA GLU A 161 -9.43 -16.39 -0.66
C GLU A 161 -10.44 -15.31 -1.11
N PHE A 162 -10.16 -14.05 -0.79
CA PHE A 162 -11.01 -12.89 -1.06
C PHE A 162 -10.16 -11.63 -1.28
N GLU A 163 -10.59 -10.76 -2.21
CA GLU A 163 -9.98 -9.44 -2.46
C GLU A 163 -10.97 -8.32 -2.14
N GLY A 164 -10.46 -7.22 -1.58
CA GLY A 164 -11.22 -6.03 -1.18
C GLY A 164 -11.07 -5.71 0.30
N HIS A 165 -11.96 -4.86 0.83
CA HIS A 165 -11.96 -4.50 2.25
C HIS A 165 -12.35 -5.70 3.13
N VAL A 166 -11.41 -6.13 3.97
CA VAL A 166 -11.61 -7.11 5.04
C VAL A 166 -12.09 -6.41 6.31
N VAL A 167 -11.60 -5.19 6.54
CA VAL A 167 -12.01 -4.29 7.61
C VAL A 167 -12.14 -2.89 7.02
N ASP A 168 -13.18 -2.15 7.42
CA ASP A 168 -13.40 -0.74 7.08
C ASP A 168 -14.30 -0.15 8.18
N ARG A 169 -13.79 0.81 8.96
CA ARG A 169 -14.41 1.32 10.20
C ARG A 169 -14.46 2.84 10.21
#